data_AF-A0A653CZ06-F1
#
_entry.id   AF-A0A653CZ06-F1
#
_cell.length_a   1.000
_cell.length_b   1.000
_cell.length_c   1.000
_cell.angle_alpha   90.00
_cell.angle_beta   90.00
_cell.angle_gamma   90.00
#
_symmetry.space_group_name_H-M   'P 1'
#
loop_
_entity.id
_entity.type
_entity.pdbx_description
1 polymer ?
#
loop_
_entity_poly.entity_id
_entity_poly.type
_entity_poly.pdbx_seq_one_letter_code
_entity_poly.pdbx_strand_id
1 'polypeptide(L)'
;MKSLADIMLDEPMSGVEKVVWWSEYVIRHKGARHLRNPVLDIPLYQYLMLDIIAFFILIIAVFSVLVLKVLKILKHLVSGYIKFKSE
;
A
#
# COMPACT_ATOMS: atom_id res chain seq x y z
N MET A 1 26.30 32.39 -12.67
CA MET A 1 25.46 31.18 -12.54
C MET A 1 24.51 31.45 -11.38
N LYS A 2 23.19 31.50 -11.62
CA LYS A 2 22.21 31.63 -10.53
C LYS A 2 22.16 30.33 -9.72
N SER A 3 21.99 30.41 -8.41
CA SER A 3 21.91 29.23 -7.54
C SER A 3 20.54 28.55 -7.68
N LEU A 4 20.45 27.27 -7.32
CA LEU A 4 19.16 26.55 -7.32
C LEU A 4 18.13 27.25 -6.40
N ALA A 5 18.60 27.86 -5.32
CA ALA A 5 17.75 28.60 -4.38
C ALA A 5 17.12 29.84 -5.03
N ASP A 6 17.89 30.58 -5.85
CA ASP A 6 17.36 31.76 -6.56
C ASP A 6 16.29 31.39 -7.57
N ILE A 7 16.42 30.22 -8.22
CA ILE A 7 15.42 29.71 -9.18
C ILE A 7 14.16 29.26 -8.45
N MET A 8 14.29 28.65 -7.27
CA MET A 8 13.14 28.22 -6.46
C MET A 8 12.38 29.39 -5.85
N LEU A 9 13.04 30.52 -5.63
CA LEU A 9 12.45 31.75 -5.10
C LEU A 9 11.99 32.71 -6.23
N ASP A 10 12.29 32.38 -7.49
CA ASP A 10 11.87 33.14 -8.67
C ASP A 10 10.38 32.86 -8.95
N GLU A 11 9.51 33.40 -8.10
CA GLU A 11 8.07 33.31 -8.28
C GLU A 11 7.51 34.59 -8.91
N PRO A 12 6.71 34.48 -9.99
CA PRO A 12 6.21 35.63 -10.73
C PRO A 12 5.14 36.45 -9.98
N MET A 13 4.68 35.97 -8.83
CA MET A 13 3.64 36.61 -8.02
C MET A 13 4.08 36.65 -6.56
N SER A 14 3.75 37.73 -5.86
CA SER A 14 3.96 37.82 -4.42
C SER A 14 3.11 36.79 -3.67
N GLY A 15 3.54 36.40 -2.46
CA GLY A 15 2.79 35.44 -1.64
C GLY A 15 1.34 35.88 -1.36
N VAL A 16 1.09 37.18 -1.21
CA VAL A 16 -0.26 37.74 -1.00
C VAL A 16 -1.12 37.59 -2.26
N GLU A 17 -0.60 37.95 -3.42
CA GLU A 17 -1.31 37.81 -4.70
C GLU A 17 -1.63 36.34 -5.00
N LYS A 18 -0.70 35.44 -4.69
CA LYS A 18 -0.92 33.99 -4.82
C LYS A 18 -2.08 33.50 -3.96
N VAL A 19 -2.16 33.95 -2.69
CA VAL A 19 -3.26 33.58 -1.77
C VAL A 19 -4.60 34.11 -2.28
N VAL A 20 -4.64 35.35 -2.77
CA VAL A 20 -5.86 35.94 -3.36
C VAL A 20 -6.27 35.14 -4.59
N TRP A 21 -5.34 34.85 -5.50
CA TRP A 21 -5.60 34.11 -6.72
C TRP A 21 -6.15 32.70 -6.44
N TRP A 22 -5.57 31.96 -5.49
CA TRP A 22 -6.07 30.64 -5.10
C TRP A 22 -7.44 30.71 -4.43
N SER A 23 -7.69 31.72 -3.59
CA SER A 23 -9.00 31.91 -2.95
C SER A 23 -10.09 32.15 -4.00
N GLU A 24 -9.83 33.03 -4.97
CA GLU A 24 -10.73 33.23 -6.11
C GLU A 24 -10.87 31.97 -6.95
N TYR A 25 -9.78 31.24 -7.20
CA TYR A 25 -9.82 30.01 -7.96
C TYR A 25 -10.75 28.98 -7.31
N VAL A 26 -10.68 28.80 -5.99
CA VAL A 26 -11.55 27.90 -5.23
C VAL A 26 -13.01 28.35 -5.31
N ILE A 27 -13.28 29.66 -5.21
CA ILE A 27 -14.64 30.22 -5.34
C ILE A 27 -15.18 30.00 -6.77
N ARG A 28 -14.40 30.32 -7.80
CA ARG A 28 -14.74 30.13 -9.23
C ARG A 28 -15.06 28.68 -9.56
N HIS A 29 -14.32 27.74 -8.96
CA HIS A 29 -14.49 26.30 -9.19
C HIS A 29 -15.35 25.61 -8.12
N LYS A 30 -16.23 26.37 -7.44
CA LYS A 30 -17.23 25.85 -6.48
C LYS A 30 -16.64 24.91 -5.43
N GLY A 31 -15.56 25.35 -4.79
CA GLY A 31 -14.84 24.60 -3.77
C GLY A 31 -13.75 23.67 -4.30
N ALA A 32 -13.41 23.76 -5.60
CA ALA A 32 -12.33 23.02 -6.25
C ALA A 32 -12.33 21.54 -5.83
N ARG A 33 -13.42 20.81 -6.12
CA ARG A 33 -13.62 19.43 -5.67
C ARG A 33 -12.49 18.47 -6.06
N HIS A 34 -11.71 18.82 -7.08
CA HIS A 34 -10.51 18.10 -7.50
C HIS A 34 -9.26 18.35 -6.62
N LEU A 35 -9.23 19.44 -5.84
CA LEU A 35 -8.21 19.70 -4.81
C LEU A 35 -8.59 19.08 -3.46
N ARG A 36 -9.85 18.68 -3.26
CA ARG A 36 -10.27 17.93 -2.09
C ARG A 36 -9.64 16.55 -2.12
N ASN A 37 -8.94 16.19 -1.05
CA ASN A 37 -8.33 14.87 -0.94
C ASN A 37 -9.42 13.79 -1.01
N PRO A 38 -9.44 12.92 -2.05
CA PRO A 38 -10.45 11.88 -2.18
C PRO A 38 -10.39 10.87 -1.03
N VAL A 39 -9.26 10.78 -0.31
CA VAL A 39 -9.07 9.88 0.84
C VAL A 39 -10.09 10.11 1.96
N LEU A 40 -10.65 11.32 2.09
CA LEU A 40 -11.65 11.62 3.11
C LEU A 40 -13.01 10.96 2.86
N ASP A 41 -13.29 10.60 1.61
CA ASP A 41 -14.56 9.98 1.20
C ASP A 41 -14.42 8.45 1.04
N ILE A 42 -13.23 7.89 1.33
CA ILE A 42 -12.97 6.46 1.21
C ILE A 42 -13.42 5.74 2.49
N PRO A 43 -14.23 4.68 2.39
CA PRO A 43 -14.60 3.88 3.55
C PRO A 43 -13.38 3.15 4.15
N LEU A 44 -13.39 2.96 5.47
CA LEU A 44 -12.25 2.43 6.22
C LEU A 44 -11.70 1.09 5.69
N TYR A 45 -12.56 0.23 5.14
CA TYR A 45 -12.13 -1.06 4.58
C TYR A 45 -11.23 -0.91 3.34
N GLN A 46 -11.48 0.11 2.52
CA GLN A 46 -10.70 0.39 1.32
C GLN A 46 -9.44 1.18 1.67
N TYR A 47 -9.50 2.05 2.67
CA TYR A 47 -8.31 2.69 3.23
C TYR A 47 -7.33 1.67 3.82
N LEU A 48 -7.85 0.67 4.54
CA LEU A 48 -7.06 -0.40 5.15
C LEU A 48 -6.64 -1.51 4.17
N MET A 49 -7.13 -1.50 2.92
CA MET A 49 -6.86 -2.53 1.91
C MET A 49 -7.07 -3.95 2.45
N LEU A 50 -8.23 -4.20 3.07
CA LEU A 50 -8.55 -5.47 3.72
C LEU A 50 -8.52 -6.66 2.73
N ASP A 51 -8.80 -6.41 1.46
CA ASP A 51 -8.69 -7.37 0.36
C ASP A 51 -7.25 -7.87 0.17
N ILE A 52 -6.26 -6.96 0.20
CA ILE A 52 -4.85 -7.30 0.09
C ILE A 52 -4.40 -8.10 1.32
N ILE A 53 -4.81 -7.70 2.53
CA ILE A 53 -4.50 -8.42 3.77
C ILE A 53 -5.08 -9.84 3.73
N ALA A 54 -6.33 -9.99 3.31
CA ALA A 54 -6.98 -11.30 3.18
C ALA A 54 -6.26 -12.19 2.15
N PHE A 55 -5.80 -11.63 1.03
CA PHE A 55 -5.01 -12.35 0.03
C PHE A 55 -3.70 -12.90 0.61
N PHE A 56 -2.97 -12.10 1.38
CA PHE A 56 -1.73 -12.56 2.04
C PHE A 56 -2.00 -13.62 3.11
N ILE A 57 -3.04 -13.47 3.93
CA ILE A 57 -3.44 -14.49 4.92
C ILE A 57 -3.74 -15.82 4.23
N LEU A 58 -4.45 -15.79 3.10
CA LEU A 58 -4.78 -16.98 2.33
C LEU A 58 -3.54 -17.67 1.76
N ILE A 59 -2.59 -16.90 1.21
CA ILE A 59 -1.31 -17.43 0.73
C ILE A 59 -0.55 -18.12 1.86
N ILE A 60 -0.43 -17.46 3.02
CA ILE A 60 0.28 -18.01 4.18
C ILE A 60 -0.40 -19.30 4.65
N ALA A 61 -1.73 -19.30 4.75
CA ALA A 61 -2.48 -20.48 5.17
C ALA A 61 -2.28 -21.66 4.23
N VAL A 62 -2.39 -21.44 2.91
CA VAL A 62 -2.14 -22.47 1.89
C VAL A 62 -0.71 -22.99 1.99
N PHE A 63 0.27 -22.10 2.09
CA PHE A 63 1.67 -22.47 2.21
C PHE A 63 1.93 -23.30 3.48
N SER A 64 1.41 -22.87 4.63
CA SER A 64 1.52 -23.62 5.89
C SER A 64 0.91 -25.02 5.78
N VAL A 65 -0.26 -25.16 5.15
CA VAL A 65 -0.90 -26.47 4.94
C VAL A 65 -0.05 -27.37 4.05
N LEU A 66 0.53 -26.84 2.97
CA LEU A 66 1.43 -27.58 2.09
C LEU A 66 2.67 -28.07 2.85
N VAL A 67 3.33 -27.19 3.60
CA VAL A 67 4.51 -27.55 4.41
C VAL A 67 4.17 -28.66 5.42
N LEU A 68 3.06 -28.53 6.14
CA LEU A 68 2.64 -29.55 7.11
C LEU A 68 2.35 -30.91 6.44
N LYS A 69 1.73 -30.91 5.25
CA LYS A 69 1.51 -32.14 4.48
C LYS A 69 2.84 -32.78 4.05
N VAL A 70 3.76 -31.99 3.50
CA VAL A 70 5.08 -32.48 3.09
C VAL A 70 5.84 -33.06 4.28
N LEU A 71 5.86 -32.37 5.42
CA LEU A 71 6.51 -32.87 6.64
C LEU A 71 5.87 -34.17 7.15
N LYS A 72 4.54 -34.30 7.10
CA LYS A 72 3.86 -35.56 7.46
C LYS A 72 4.24 -36.70 6.53
N ILE A 73 4.27 -36.46 5.22
CA ILE A 73 4.66 -37.46 4.21
C ILE A 73 6.11 -37.89 4.44
N LEU A 74 7.02 -36.94 4.60
CA LEU A 74 8.44 -37.22 4.89
C LEU A 74 8.59 -38.05 6.17
N LYS A 75 7.90 -37.69 7.27
CA LYS A 75 7.92 -38.49 8.50
C LYS A 75 7.43 -39.92 8.27
N HIS A 76 6.35 -40.09 7.50
CA HIS A 76 5.81 -41.41 7.20
C HIS A 76 6.79 -42.26 6.37
N LEU A 77 7.39 -41.67 5.34
CA LEU A 77 8.40 -42.34 4.51
C LEU A 77 9.64 -42.74 5.31
N VAL A 78 10.15 -41.83 6.15
CA VAL A 78 11.31 -42.12 7.03
C VAL A 78 10.98 -43.23 8.02
N SER A 79 9.79 -43.21 8.64
CA SER A 79 9.35 -44.28 9.53
C SER A 79 9.23 -45.63 8.83
N GLY A 80 8.72 -45.65 7.58
CA GLY A 80 8.65 -46.87 6.77
C GLY A 80 10.03 -47.39 6.39
N TYR A 81 10.95 -46.50 6.00
CA TYR A 81 12.33 -46.84 5.68
C TYR A 81 13.09 -47.42 6.88
N ILE A 82 12.95 -46.82 8.06
CA ILE A 82 13.58 -47.33 9.29
C ILE A 82 13.05 -48.73 9.63
N LYS A 83 11.74 -48.96 9.49
CA LYS A 83 11.14 -50.27 9.74
C LYS A 83 11.67 -51.34 8.78
N PHE A 84 11.74 -51.04 7.48
CA PHE A 84 12.27 -51.96 6.47
C PHE A 84 13.75 -52.31 6.65
N LYS A 85 14.57 -51.36 7.12
CA LYS A 85 16.00 -51.61 7.40
C LYS A 85 16.24 -52.43 8.68
N SER A 86 15.24 -52.49 9.56
CA SER A 86 15.32 -53.17 10.86
C SER A 86 14.89 -54.65 10.81
N GLU A 87 14.28 -55.09 9.71
CA GLU A 87 14.00 -56.51 9.40
C GLU A 87 15.11 -57.08 8.50
#